data_AF-A0A9W6SUF8-F1
#
_entry.id   AF-A0A9W6SUF8-F1
#
_cell.length_a   1.000
_cell.length_b   1.000
_cell.length_c   1.000
_cell.angle_alpha   90.00
_cell.angle_beta   90.00
_cell.angle_gamma   90.00
#
_symmetry.space_group_name_H-M   'P 1'
#
loop_
_entity.id
_entity.type
_entity.pdbx_description
1 polymer ?
#
loop_
_entity_poly.entity_id
_entity_poly.type
_entity_poly.pdbx_seq_one_letter_code
_entity_poly.pdbx_strand_id
1 'polypeptide(L)'
;MAEKVRFFLEQTVPELQDLERKHLFDKKEITMIMRKRTDFEHRITSRGVKPYDFLKYVKFEKNLEKLRKKRFNRLKTFIDTKASISDWSINRRILFIFKRSINRFPNENQLWSEYIKFCKKNGSVKVIYKAYTNLLQLQPRNINAWLSAAKFEFEYNANAKGARNLLQRSLRFNSESLDLWLNYAKFELNYISKLLSRRKILNLITEKQQLEQLQLEKERKLIENKRKNVLDNDEDQNDLDSNTDIIKFLPDGEDIKTSLNNLPEIDVNVLGNPENNPALKEIIYVNILSII
;
A
#
# COMPACT_ATOMS: atom_id res chain seq x y z
N MET A 1 16.19 23.47 -31.73
CA MET A 1 16.14 22.00 -31.51
C MET A 1 17.50 21.43 -31.16
N ALA A 2 18.56 21.75 -31.93
CA ALA A 2 19.92 21.28 -31.66
C ALA A 2 20.46 21.68 -30.27
N GLU A 3 20.18 22.89 -29.79
CA GLU A 3 20.60 23.37 -28.47
C GLU A 3 20.01 22.55 -27.30
N LYS A 4 18.71 22.22 -27.37
CA LYS A 4 18.06 21.35 -26.37
C LYS A 4 18.65 19.93 -26.37
N VAL A 5 19.01 19.40 -27.54
CA VAL A 5 19.66 18.09 -27.66
C VAL A 5 21.05 18.13 -27.03
N ARG A 6 21.85 19.16 -27.32
CA ARG A 6 23.18 19.35 -26.71
C ARG A 6 23.10 19.39 -25.18
N PHE A 7 22.16 20.17 -24.64
CA PHE A 7 21.93 20.23 -23.20
C PHE A 7 21.66 18.86 -22.57
N PHE A 8 20.77 18.03 -23.17
CA PHE A 8 20.51 16.69 -22.64
C PHE A 8 21.70 15.74 -22.79
N LEU A 9 22.48 15.88 -23.87
CA LEU A 9 23.69 15.07 -24.07
C LEU A 9 24.79 15.41 -23.07
N GLU A 10 24.98 16.69 -22.76
CA GLU A 10 25.94 17.16 -21.75
C GLU A 10 25.64 16.58 -20.37
N GLN A 11 24.36 16.49 -19.99
CA GLN A 11 23.94 15.81 -18.74
C GLN A 11 24.29 14.32 -18.71
N THR A 12 24.51 13.69 -19.87
CA THR A 12 24.89 12.27 -19.97
C THR A 12 26.40 12.05 -19.91
N VAL A 13 27.23 13.09 -20.03
CA VAL A 13 28.69 12.93 -20.08
C VAL A 13 29.27 12.42 -18.76
N PRO A 14 28.90 12.96 -17.57
CA PRO A 14 29.52 12.53 -16.31
C PRO A 14 29.30 11.04 -15.99
N GLU A 15 28.12 10.50 -16.33
CA GLU A 15 27.84 9.08 -16.11
C GLU A 15 28.61 8.16 -17.08
N LEU A 16 28.88 8.60 -18.30
CA LEU A 16 29.64 7.82 -19.28
C LEU A 16 31.13 7.82 -18.90
N GLN A 17 31.65 8.95 -18.43
CA GLN A 17 33.00 9.05 -17.88
C GLN A 17 33.17 8.16 -16.64
N ASP A 18 32.17 8.09 -15.75
CA ASP A 18 32.21 7.19 -14.59
C ASP A 18 32.22 5.70 -15.01
N LEU A 19 31.44 5.33 -16.03
CA LEU A 19 31.46 3.97 -16.60
C LEU A 19 32.82 3.61 -17.22
N GLU A 20 33.50 4.58 -17.82
CA GLU A 20 34.85 4.45 -18.37
C GLU A 20 35.89 4.26 -17.26
N ARG A 21 35.86 5.11 -16.22
CA ARG A 21 36.78 5.04 -15.07
C ARG A 21 36.70 3.70 -14.35
N LYS A 22 35.50 3.13 -14.24
CA LYS A 22 35.30 1.80 -13.64
C LYS A 22 35.65 0.63 -14.58
N HIS A 23 36.09 0.90 -15.81
CA HIS A 23 36.40 -0.10 -16.83
C HIS A 23 35.24 -1.10 -17.12
N LEU A 24 33.98 -0.68 -16.92
CA LEU A 24 32.81 -1.50 -17.30
C LEU A 24 32.56 -1.49 -18.82
N PHE A 25 32.94 -0.39 -19.47
CA PHE A 25 32.76 -0.16 -20.90
C PHE A 25 34.05 0.39 -21.49
N ASP A 26 34.35 -0.04 -22.71
CA ASP A 26 35.48 0.50 -23.47
C ASP A 26 35.11 1.86 -24.10
N LYS A 27 36.12 2.68 -24.40
CA LYS A 27 35.96 3.97 -25.08
C LYS A 27 35.17 3.83 -26.38
N LYS A 28 35.45 2.79 -27.18
CA LYS A 28 34.74 2.53 -28.44
C LYS A 28 33.25 2.28 -28.20
N GLU A 29 32.92 1.50 -27.17
CA GLU A 29 31.52 1.22 -26.82
C GLU A 29 30.79 2.46 -26.31
N ILE A 30 31.47 3.30 -25.51
CA ILE A 30 30.93 4.56 -25.02
C ILE A 30 30.61 5.50 -26.19
N THR A 31 31.50 5.62 -27.18
CA THR A 31 31.21 6.43 -28.37
C THR A 31 29.99 5.90 -29.13
N MET A 32 29.82 4.58 -29.22
CA MET A 32 28.65 3.97 -29.86
C MET A 32 27.36 4.25 -29.07
N ILE A 33 27.41 4.18 -27.74
CA ILE A 33 26.29 4.55 -26.86
C ILE A 33 25.93 6.03 -27.03
N MET A 34 26.93 6.91 -27.08
CA MET A 34 26.73 8.35 -27.25
C MET A 34 26.10 8.67 -28.62
N ARG A 35 26.58 8.03 -29.69
CA ARG A 35 25.96 8.15 -31.04
C ARG A 35 24.50 7.71 -31.01
N LYS A 36 24.19 6.54 -30.44
CA LYS A 36 22.80 6.06 -30.34
C LYS A 36 21.91 6.97 -29.50
N ARG A 37 22.41 7.51 -28.39
CA ARG A 37 21.66 8.50 -27.57
C ARG A 37 21.40 9.78 -28.35
N THR A 38 22.39 10.26 -29.10
CA THR A 38 22.25 11.44 -29.97
C THR A 38 21.15 11.23 -31.01
N ASP A 39 21.13 10.07 -31.68
CA ASP A 39 20.08 9.73 -32.64
C ASP A 39 18.68 9.72 -32.01
N PHE A 40 18.54 9.15 -30.80
CA PHE A 40 17.27 9.12 -30.08
C PHE A 40 16.82 10.51 -29.61
N GLU A 41 17.72 11.35 -29.12
CA GLU A 41 17.39 12.71 -28.68
C GLU A 41 16.99 13.60 -29.87
N HIS A 42 17.68 13.48 -31.01
CA HIS A 42 17.24 14.14 -32.25
C HIS A 42 15.85 13.66 -32.69
N ARG A 43 15.61 12.33 -32.64
CA ARG A 43 14.30 11.79 -33.00
C ARG A 43 13.19 12.30 -32.10
N ILE A 44 13.40 12.33 -30.79
CA ILE A 44 12.41 12.74 -29.78
C ILE A 44 12.15 14.25 -29.77
N THR A 45 13.12 15.05 -30.18
CA THR A 45 12.98 16.52 -30.28
C THR A 45 12.44 16.98 -31.63
N SER A 46 12.33 16.09 -32.61
CA SER A 46 11.77 16.36 -33.93
C SER A 46 10.27 16.71 -33.87
N ARG A 47 9.73 17.34 -34.92
CA ARG A 47 8.32 17.78 -34.93
C ARG A 47 7.33 16.60 -35.05
N GLY A 48 7.69 15.56 -35.82
CA GLY A 48 6.84 14.39 -36.11
C GLY A 48 7.07 13.17 -35.22
N VAL A 49 7.31 13.37 -33.93
CA VAL A 49 7.60 12.29 -32.97
C VAL A 49 6.38 11.39 -32.78
N LYS A 50 6.60 10.08 -32.68
CA LYS A 50 5.55 9.12 -32.32
C LYS A 50 5.76 8.58 -30.89
N PRO A 51 4.70 8.16 -30.19
CA PRO A 51 4.80 7.47 -28.89
C PRO A 51 5.78 6.29 -28.91
N TYR A 52 5.80 5.55 -30.02
CA TYR A 52 6.67 4.40 -30.23
C TYR A 52 8.17 4.74 -30.22
N ASP A 53 8.56 5.96 -30.59
CA ASP A 53 9.96 6.38 -30.55
C ASP A 53 10.49 6.51 -29.12
N PHE A 54 9.64 6.97 -28.19
CA PHE A 54 9.93 6.97 -26.76
C PHE A 54 10.07 5.55 -26.22
N LEU A 55 9.19 4.63 -26.63
CA LEU A 55 9.27 3.22 -26.23
C LEU A 55 10.56 2.55 -26.71
N LYS A 56 10.97 2.82 -27.96
CA LYS A 56 12.26 2.35 -28.50
C LYS A 56 13.43 2.88 -27.69
N TYR A 57 13.41 4.18 -27.34
CA TYR A 57 14.49 4.77 -26.56
C TYR A 57 14.57 4.17 -25.15
N VAL A 58 13.44 4.02 -24.49
CA VAL A 58 13.35 3.35 -23.18
C VAL A 58 13.83 1.90 -23.26
N LYS A 59 13.46 1.16 -24.31
CA LYS A 59 13.91 -0.22 -24.53
C LYS A 59 15.43 -0.29 -24.65
N PHE A 60 16.04 0.65 -25.37
CA PHE A 60 17.49 0.78 -25.47
C PHE A 60 18.14 1.01 -24.10
N GLU A 61 17.70 2.01 -23.33
CA GLU A 61 18.27 2.29 -22.00
C GLU A 61 18.03 1.14 -21.01
N LYS A 62 16.88 0.46 -21.06
CA LYS A 62 16.62 -0.76 -20.27
C LYS A 62 17.60 -1.88 -20.61
N ASN A 63 17.94 -2.04 -21.88
CA ASN A 63 18.91 -3.05 -22.33
C ASN A 63 20.34 -2.68 -21.91
N LEU A 64 20.69 -1.39 -21.96
CA LEU A 64 21.97 -0.88 -21.46
C LEU A 64 22.11 -1.15 -19.96
N GLU A 65 21.06 -0.92 -19.17
CA GLU A 65 21.05 -1.23 -17.73
C GLU A 65 21.24 -2.72 -17.46
N LYS A 66 20.56 -3.59 -18.22
CA LYS A 66 20.74 -5.04 -18.11
C LYS A 66 22.18 -5.46 -18.45
N LEU A 67 22.76 -4.86 -19.49
CA LEU A 67 24.14 -5.12 -19.89
C LEU A 67 25.12 -4.67 -18.79
N ARG A 68 24.94 -3.46 -18.24
CA ARG A 68 25.74 -2.97 -17.11
C ARG A 68 25.70 -3.94 -15.95
N LYS A 69 24.50 -4.37 -15.51
CA LYS A 69 24.34 -5.32 -14.39
C LYS A 69 25.03 -6.65 -14.65
N LYS A 70 24.91 -7.22 -15.85
CA LYS A 70 25.59 -8.47 -16.21
C LYS A 70 27.12 -8.32 -16.19
N ARG A 71 27.65 -7.23 -16.74
CA ARG A 71 29.09 -6.95 -16.75
C ARG A 71 29.63 -6.70 -15.34
N PHE A 72 28.91 -5.91 -14.55
CA PHE A 72 29.23 -5.65 -13.15
C PHE A 72 29.31 -6.97 -12.36
N ASN A 73 28.34 -7.88 -12.53
CA ASN A 73 28.39 -9.18 -11.87
C ASN A 73 29.58 -10.05 -12.33
N ARG A 74 29.93 -10.00 -13.62
CA ARG A 74 31.06 -10.75 -14.18
C ARG A 74 32.43 -10.22 -13.72
N LEU A 75 32.55 -8.91 -13.59
CA LEU A 75 33.80 -8.21 -13.31
C LEU A 75 33.89 -7.73 -11.85
N LYS A 76 32.98 -8.19 -10.98
CA LYS A 76 32.88 -7.75 -9.58
C LYS A 76 34.18 -7.92 -8.80
N THR A 77 35.02 -8.87 -9.19
CA THR A 77 36.32 -9.15 -8.57
C THR A 77 37.42 -8.17 -8.97
N PHE A 78 37.31 -7.52 -10.13
CA PHE A 78 38.35 -6.65 -10.71
C PHE A 78 37.99 -5.16 -10.68
N ILE A 79 36.78 -4.82 -10.26
CA ILE A 79 36.24 -3.45 -10.33
C ILE A 79 35.90 -2.96 -8.93
N ASP A 80 36.08 -1.66 -8.71
CA ASP A 80 35.61 -0.96 -7.52
C ASP A 80 34.11 -1.18 -7.28
N THR A 81 33.81 -1.82 -6.15
CA THR A 81 32.44 -2.12 -5.70
C THR A 81 31.73 -0.91 -5.08
N LYS A 82 32.43 0.22 -4.94
CA LYS A 82 31.87 1.46 -4.41
C LYS A 82 30.74 1.95 -5.32
N ALA A 83 29.59 2.26 -4.70
CA ALA A 83 28.46 2.84 -5.41
C ALA A 83 28.89 4.18 -6.04
N SER A 84 28.65 4.34 -7.34
CA SER A 84 28.95 5.58 -8.06
C SER A 84 27.75 6.05 -8.88
N ILE A 85 27.87 7.23 -9.47
CA ILE A 85 26.82 7.91 -10.25
C ILE A 85 26.27 7.02 -11.37
N SER A 86 27.11 6.19 -11.98
CA SER A 86 26.71 5.19 -12.97
C SER A 86 25.64 4.22 -12.48
N ASP A 87 25.49 4.00 -11.16
CA ASP A 87 24.61 2.97 -10.63
C ASP A 87 23.12 3.32 -10.69
N TRP A 88 22.81 4.60 -10.47
CA TRP A 88 21.43 5.11 -10.46
C TRP A 88 21.10 5.98 -11.68
N SER A 89 22.10 6.51 -12.37
CA SER A 89 21.93 7.47 -13.49
C SER A 89 21.03 6.93 -14.61
N ILE A 90 21.27 5.69 -15.07
CA ILE A 90 20.48 5.07 -16.15
C ILE A 90 19.01 4.92 -15.73
N ASN A 91 18.73 4.47 -14.51
CA ASN A 91 17.36 4.34 -14.01
C ASN A 91 16.67 5.71 -13.90
N ARG A 92 17.39 6.75 -13.44
CA ARG A 92 16.87 8.13 -13.42
C ARG A 92 16.60 8.64 -14.84
N ARG A 93 17.45 8.33 -15.81
CA ARG A 93 17.23 8.69 -17.21
C ARG A 93 16.00 8.02 -17.78
N ILE A 94 15.79 6.72 -17.54
CA ILE A 94 14.58 6.03 -18.00
C ILE A 94 13.32 6.72 -17.44
N LEU A 95 13.30 7.07 -16.14
CA LEU A 95 12.20 7.84 -15.55
C LEU A 95 12.04 9.22 -16.21
N PHE A 96 13.12 9.90 -16.52
CA PHE A 96 13.10 11.20 -17.18
C PHE A 96 12.52 11.12 -18.60
N ILE A 97 12.92 10.11 -19.38
CA ILE A 97 12.38 9.85 -20.72
C ILE A 97 10.88 9.56 -20.65
N PHE A 98 10.44 8.73 -19.69
CA PHE A 98 9.01 8.47 -19.50
C PHE A 98 8.22 9.72 -19.09
N LYS A 99 8.76 10.55 -18.19
CA LYS A 99 8.10 11.82 -17.84
C LYS A 99 7.95 12.73 -19.06
N ARG A 100 8.98 12.82 -19.90
CA ARG A 100 8.91 13.55 -21.18
C ARG A 100 7.87 12.95 -22.12
N SER A 101 7.80 11.62 -22.23
CA SER A 101 6.83 10.95 -23.11
C SER A 101 5.39 11.22 -22.67
N ILE A 102 5.13 11.16 -21.37
CA ILE A 102 3.81 11.39 -20.78
C ILE A 102 3.35 12.83 -20.96
N ASN A 103 4.24 13.80 -20.72
CA ASN A 103 3.92 15.21 -20.90
C ASN A 103 3.63 15.55 -22.37
N ARG A 104 4.24 14.81 -23.31
CA ARG A 104 4.01 15.00 -24.75
C ARG A 104 2.77 14.26 -25.26
N PHE A 105 2.53 13.05 -24.75
CA PHE A 105 1.43 12.16 -25.17
C PHE A 105 0.64 11.65 -23.95
N PRO A 106 -0.23 12.49 -23.36
CA PRO A 106 -0.98 12.12 -22.16
C PRO A 106 -2.06 11.05 -22.43
N ASN A 107 -2.55 10.96 -23.67
CA ASN A 107 -3.67 10.09 -24.04
C ASN A 107 -3.28 8.63 -24.31
N GLU A 108 -1.98 8.34 -24.45
CA GLU A 108 -1.50 7.03 -24.87
C GLU A 108 -1.39 6.06 -23.69
N ASN A 109 -2.38 5.17 -23.56
CA ASN A 109 -2.47 4.21 -22.46
C ASN A 109 -1.28 3.24 -22.40
N GLN A 110 -0.71 2.89 -23.55
CA GLN A 110 0.44 1.98 -23.62
C GLN A 110 1.67 2.58 -22.92
N LEU A 111 1.98 3.85 -23.17
CA LEU A 111 3.10 4.57 -22.55
C LEU A 111 2.94 4.60 -21.02
N TRP A 112 1.73 4.91 -20.54
CA TRP A 112 1.42 4.91 -19.12
C TRP A 112 1.56 3.53 -18.48
N SER A 113 1.09 2.48 -19.16
CA SER A 113 1.20 1.11 -18.65
C SER A 113 2.66 0.69 -18.49
N GLU A 114 3.53 1.04 -19.44
CA GLU A 114 4.96 0.74 -19.37
C GLU A 114 5.69 1.57 -18.32
N TYR A 115 5.32 2.84 -18.17
CA TYR A 115 5.85 3.71 -17.13
C TYR A 115 5.50 3.19 -15.73
N ILE A 116 4.23 2.87 -15.47
CA ILE A 116 3.80 2.34 -14.17
C ILE A 116 4.47 0.99 -13.90
N LYS A 117 4.55 0.09 -14.88
CA LYS A 117 5.28 -1.18 -14.74
C LYS A 117 6.74 -0.95 -14.35
N PHE A 118 7.39 0.04 -14.97
CA PHE A 118 8.76 0.40 -14.63
C PHE A 118 8.89 1.01 -13.23
N CYS A 119 7.98 1.90 -12.84
CA CYS A 119 7.93 2.47 -11.49
C CYS A 119 7.66 1.42 -10.41
N LYS A 120 6.77 0.44 -10.65
CA LYS A 120 6.55 -0.66 -9.71
C LYS A 120 7.79 -1.54 -9.52
N LYS A 121 8.60 -1.71 -10.56
CA LYS A 121 9.82 -2.52 -10.50
C LYS A 121 10.99 -1.81 -9.81
N ASN A 122 11.15 -0.51 -10.05
CA ASN A 122 12.35 0.24 -9.67
C ASN A 122 12.10 1.35 -8.64
N GLY A 123 10.84 1.72 -8.41
CA GLY A 123 10.47 2.97 -7.77
C GLY A 123 10.16 2.84 -6.28
N SER A 124 10.45 3.92 -5.57
CA SER A 124 9.84 4.19 -4.26
C SER A 124 8.34 4.42 -4.43
N VAL A 125 7.56 3.97 -3.44
CA VAL A 125 6.10 4.15 -3.36
C VAL A 125 5.68 5.59 -3.67
N LYS A 126 6.45 6.60 -3.22
CA LYS A 126 6.19 8.03 -3.48
C LYS A 126 6.18 8.38 -4.98
N VAL A 127 7.05 7.78 -5.79
CA VAL A 127 7.12 8.04 -7.24
C VAL A 127 5.90 7.43 -7.94
N ILE A 128 5.46 6.25 -7.47
CA ILE A 128 4.28 5.58 -8.01
C ILE A 128 3.02 6.38 -7.70
N TYR A 129 2.88 6.91 -6.48
CA TYR A 129 1.80 7.84 -6.13
C TYR A 129 1.75 9.04 -7.07
N LYS A 130 2.89 9.72 -7.26
CA LYS A 130 2.96 10.87 -8.19
C LYS A 130 2.61 10.48 -9.63
N ALA A 131 2.97 9.27 -10.06
CA ALA A 131 2.61 8.76 -11.37
C ALA A 131 1.09 8.55 -11.49
N TYR A 132 0.46 7.91 -10.51
CA TYR A 132 -0.99 7.70 -10.51
C TYR A 132 -1.77 9.01 -10.37
N THR A 133 -1.35 9.94 -9.50
CA THR A 133 -2.03 11.25 -9.38
C THR A 133 -2.04 11.99 -10.70
N ASN A 134 -0.90 12.02 -11.39
CA ASN A 134 -0.80 12.67 -12.70
C ASN A 134 -1.63 11.94 -13.76
N LEU A 135 -1.60 10.60 -13.77
CA LEU A 135 -2.41 9.80 -14.70
C LEU A 135 -3.91 10.06 -14.52
N LEU A 136 -4.40 10.03 -13.29
CA LEU A 136 -5.83 10.22 -12.98
C LEU A 136 -6.30 11.66 -13.23
N GLN A 137 -5.41 12.65 -13.09
CA GLN A 137 -5.69 14.04 -13.45
C GLN A 137 -5.82 14.22 -14.97
N LEU A 138 -4.94 13.57 -15.74
CA LEU A 138 -4.92 13.69 -17.21
C LEU A 138 -5.99 12.83 -17.89
N GLN A 139 -6.35 11.68 -17.30
CA GLN A 139 -7.29 10.71 -17.86
C GLN A 139 -8.38 10.29 -16.86
N PRO A 140 -9.30 11.18 -16.44
CA PRO A 140 -10.34 10.86 -15.47
C PRO A 140 -11.38 9.85 -16.00
N ARG A 141 -11.60 9.78 -17.31
CA ARG A 141 -12.53 8.81 -17.93
C ARG A 141 -11.95 7.39 -18.09
N ASN A 142 -10.65 7.20 -17.89
CA ASN A 142 -10.02 5.89 -18.07
C ASN A 142 -10.26 4.99 -16.85
N ILE A 143 -11.27 4.13 -16.92
CA ILE A 143 -11.65 3.19 -15.85
C ILE A 143 -10.49 2.28 -15.45
N ASN A 144 -9.74 1.74 -16.42
CA ASN A 144 -8.61 0.85 -16.17
C ASN A 144 -7.51 1.52 -15.32
N ALA A 145 -7.28 2.82 -15.52
CA ALA A 145 -6.33 3.57 -14.71
C ALA A 145 -6.77 3.65 -13.25
N TRP A 146 -8.04 3.96 -12.97
CA TRP A 146 -8.61 3.98 -11.63
C TRP A 146 -8.52 2.62 -10.93
N LEU A 147 -8.92 1.56 -11.61
CA LEU A 147 -8.84 0.19 -11.08
C LEU A 147 -7.39 -0.19 -10.76
N SER A 148 -6.44 0.13 -11.65
CA SER A 148 -5.02 -0.17 -11.43
C SER A 148 -4.41 0.60 -10.24
N ALA A 149 -4.88 1.83 -10.00
CA ALA A 149 -4.46 2.66 -8.87
C ALA A 149 -5.04 2.14 -7.55
N ALA A 150 -6.35 1.85 -7.51
CA ALA A 150 -7.01 1.30 -6.33
C ALA A 150 -6.44 -0.08 -5.94
N LYS A 151 -6.17 -0.93 -6.94
CA LYS A 151 -5.50 -2.22 -6.73
C LYS A 151 -4.11 -2.03 -6.12
N PHE A 152 -3.35 -1.05 -6.60
CA PHE A 152 -2.03 -0.75 -6.04
C PHE A 152 -2.11 -0.30 -4.57
N GLU A 153 -3.04 0.60 -4.24
CA GLU A 153 -3.26 1.04 -2.84
C GLU A 153 -3.63 -0.10 -1.90
N PHE A 154 -4.51 -1.00 -2.36
CA PHE A 154 -5.00 -2.10 -1.54
C PHE A 154 -3.98 -3.22 -1.35
N GLU A 155 -3.29 -3.62 -2.42
CA GLU A 155 -2.37 -4.77 -2.39
C GLU A 155 -0.99 -4.40 -1.83
N TYR A 156 -0.43 -3.26 -2.24
CA TYR A 156 0.95 -2.90 -1.88
C TYR A 156 1.02 -2.02 -0.64
N ASN A 157 0.13 -1.04 -0.51
CA ASN A 157 0.16 -0.10 0.62
C ASN A 157 -0.76 -0.52 1.78
N ALA A 158 -1.54 -1.60 1.62
CA ALA A 158 -2.54 -2.08 2.57
C ALA A 158 -3.53 -0.99 3.03
N ASN A 159 -3.73 0.06 2.21
CA ASN A 159 -4.54 1.21 2.55
C ASN A 159 -5.95 1.06 1.96
N ALA A 160 -6.82 0.35 2.66
CA ALA A 160 -8.20 0.12 2.23
C ALA A 160 -9.01 1.42 2.14
N LYS A 161 -8.79 2.38 3.06
CA LYS A 161 -9.48 3.68 3.03
C LYS A 161 -9.09 4.50 1.80
N GLY A 162 -7.80 4.54 1.47
CA GLY A 162 -7.29 5.19 0.26
C GLY A 162 -7.85 4.57 -1.02
N ALA A 163 -7.85 3.24 -1.12
CA ALA A 163 -8.42 2.51 -2.25
C ALA A 163 -9.93 2.78 -2.41
N ARG A 164 -10.70 2.76 -1.31
CA ARG A 164 -12.14 3.08 -1.30
C ARG A 164 -12.39 4.51 -1.80
N ASN A 165 -11.66 5.49 -1.29
CA ASN A 165 -11.78 6.88 -1.72
C ASN A 165 -11.49 7.06 -3.22
N LEU A 166 -10.48 6.35 -3.75
CA LEU A 166 -10.16 6.37 -5.18
C LEU A 166 -11.29 5.77 -6.03
N LEU A 167 -11.84 4.63 -5.63
CA LEU A 167 -12.94 3.99 -6.35
C LEU A 167 -14.22 4.84 -6.30
N GLN A 168 -14.58 5.38 -5.14
CA GLN A 168 -15.72 6.29 -5.00
C GLN A 168 -15.54 7.55 -5.86
N ARG A 169 -14.32 8.11 -5.92
CA ARG A 169 -14.03 9.23 -6.82
C ARG A 169 -14.17 8.84 -8.29
N SER A 170 -13.75 7.63 -8.66
CA SER A 170 -13.89 7.14 -10.03
C SER A 170 -15.34 6.94 -10.45
N LEU A 171 -16.20 6.49 -9.53
CA LEU A 171 -17.66 6.35 -9.76
C LEU A 171 -18.33 7.70 -10.00
N ARG A 172 -17.84 8.78 -9.36
CA ARG A 172 -18.34 10.14 -9.63
C ARG A 172 -18.03 10.62 -11.06
N PHE A 173 -16.94 10.15 -11.66
CA PHE A 173 -16.59 10.51 -13.04
C PHE A 173 -17.23 9.59 -14.08
N ASN A 174 -17.35 8.29 -13.77
CA ASN A 174 -17.81 7.26 -14.70
C ASN A 174 -18.94 6.43 -14.07
N SER A 175 -20.06 7.08 -13.73
CA SER A 175 -21.20 6.45 -13.03
C SER A 175 -21.94 5.42 -13.86
N GLU A 176 -21.92 5.57 -15.19
CA GLU A 176 -22.64 4.69 -16.14
C GLU A 176 -21.97 3.32 -16.32
N SER A 177 -20.70 3.18 -15.93
CA SER A 177 -19.95 1.97 -16.20
C SER A 177 -20.23 0.88 -15.18
N LEU A 178 -21.02 -0.12 -15.56
CA LEU A 178 -21.29 -1.32 -14.75
C LEU A 178 -20.00 -2.04 -14.31
N ASP A 179 -18.99 -2.11 -15.17
CA ASP A 179 -17.71 -2.77 -14.83
C ASP A 179 -17.03 -2.12 -13.61
N LEU A 180 -17.15 -0.80 -13.46
CA LEU A 180 -16.54 -0.10 -12.34
C LEU A 180 -17.29 -0.40 -11.03
N TRP A 181 -18.62 -0.45 -11.09
CA TRP A 181 -19.46 -0.87 -9.97
C TRP A 181 -19.17 -2.31 -9.53
N LEU A 182 -19.06 -3.24 -10.48
CA LEU A 182 -18.70 -4.63 -10.19
C LEU A 182 -17.33 -4.74 -9.53
N ASN A 183 -16.33 -4.01 -10.02
CA ASN A 183 -15.00 -4.00 -9.41
C ASN A 183 -15.00 -3.35 -8.02
N TYR A 184 -15.82 -2.32 -7.77
CA TYR A 184 -16.00 -1.73 -6.45
C TYR A 184 -16.65 -2.72 -5.47
N ALA A 185 -17.71 -3.41 -5.87
CA ALA A 185 -18.34 -4.46 -5.05
C ALA A 185 -17.36 -5.61 -4.74
N LYS A 186 -16.59 -6.06 -5.74
CA LYS A 186 -15.52 -7.06 -5.55
C LYS A 186 -14.46 -6.58 -4.56
N PHE A 187 -14.08 -5.30 -4.62
CA PHE A 187 -13.13 -4.72 -3.69
C PHE A 187 -13.66 -4.75 -2.24
N GLU A 188 -14.91 -4.32 -2.01
CA GLU A 188 -15.52 -4.33 -0.68
C GLU A 188 -15.65 -5.74 -0.11
N LEU A 189 -16.08 -6.70 -0.93
CA LEU A 189 -16.17 -8.10 -0.53
C LEU A 189 -14.79 -8.67 -0.14
N ASN A 190 -13.75 -8.37 -0.92
CA ASN A 190 -12.38 -8.78 -0.61
C ASN A 190 -11.87 -8.13 0.68
N TYR A 191 -12.22 -6.87 0.95
CA TYR A 191 -11.88 -6.18 2.18
C TYR A 191 -12.56 -6.84 3.40
N ILE A 192 -13.86 -7.11 3.30
CA ILE A 192 -14.64 -7.79 4.36
C ILE A 192 -14.08 -9.19 4.61
N SER A 193 -13.78 -9.96 3.55
CA SER A 193 -13.18 -11.28 3.68
C SER A 193 -11.85 -11.23 4.44
N LYS A 194 -10.94 -10.30 4.09
CA LYS A 194 -9.67 -10.14 4.81
C LYS A 194 -9.90 -9.75 6.28
N LEU A 195 -10.88 -8.91 6.56
CA LEU A 195 -11.22 -8.50 7.92
C LEU A 195 -11.74 -9.68 8.75
N LEU A 196 -12.62 -10.50 8.20
CA LEU A 196 -13.13 -11.72 8.85
C LEU A 196 -12.02 -12.74 9.09
N SER A 197 -11.15 -12.97 8.10
CA SER A 197 -9.99 -13.85 8.27
C SER A 197 -9.06 -13.34 9.38
N ARG A 198 -8.79 -12.03 9.44
CA ARG A 198 -7.96 -11.43 10.50
C ARG A 198 -8.60 -11.60 11.88
N ARG A 199 -9.92 -11.42 12.01
CA ARG A 199 -10.65 -11.65 13.26
C ARG A 199 -10.55 -13.11 13.72
N LYS A 200 -10.75 -14.05 12.80
CA LYS A 200 -10.62 -15.49 13.06
C LYS A 200 -9.20 -15.87 13.53
N ILE A 201 -8.17 -15.32 12.89
CA ILE A 201 -6.76 -15.60 13.24
C ILE A 201 -6.40 -15.01 14.60
N LEU A 202 -6.86 -13.80 14.91
CA LEU A 202 -6.58 -13.14 16.17
C LEU A 202 -7.38 -13.73 17.35
N ASN A 203 -8.16 -14.80 17.12
CA ASN A 203 -9.13 -15.34 18.07
C ASN A 203 -9.96 -14.23 18.74
N LEU A 204 -10.24 -13.16 17.99
CA LEU A 204 -11.06 -12.07 18.49
C LEU A 204 -12.47 -12.62 18.57
N ILE A 205 -12.82 -12.98 19.81
CA ILE A 205 -14.13 -13.46 20.22
C ILE A 205 -15.14 -12.43 19.70
N THR A 206 -16.14 -12.92 18.96
CA THR A 206 -17.18 -12.06 18.41
C THR A 206 -17.86 -11.31 19.56
N GLU A 207 -18.34 -10.09 19.37
CA GLU A 207 -19.03 -9.33 20.44
C GLU A 207 -20.17 -10.14 21.09
N LYS A 208 -20.88 -10.97 20.30
CA LYS A 208 -21.83 -11.98 20.79
C LYS A 208 -21.19 -13.02 21.72
N GLN A 209 -20.05 -13.59 21.34
CA GLN A 209 -19.33 -14.56 22.17
C GLN A 209 -18.69 -13.91 23.42
N GLN A 210 -18.32 -12.62 23.35
CA GLN A 210 -17.86 -11.86 24.53
C GLN A 210 -19.02 -11.60 25.48
N LEU A 211 -20.19 -11.23 24.97
CA LEU A 211 -21.42 -11.06 25.75
C LEU A 211 -21.88 -12.38 26.37
N GLU A 212 -21.86 -13.49 25.62
CA GLU A 212 -22.16 -14.83 26.13
C GLU A 212 -21.17 -15.26 27.22
N GLN A 213 -19.87 -15.00 27.04
CA GLN A 213 -18.87 -15.26 28.07
C GLN A 213 -19.10 -14.41 29.32
N LEU A 214 -19.41 -13.11 29.17
CA LEU A 214 -19.73 -12.23 30.28
C LEU A 214 -21.01 -12.66 31.02
N GLN A 215 -22.03 -13.14 30.30
CA GLN A 215 -23.25 -13.68 30.88
C GLN A 215 -22.96 -14.97 31.66
N LEU A 216 -22.22 -15.91 31.07
CA LEU A 216 -21.80 -17.14 31.74
C LEU A 216 -20.92 -16.86 32.98
N GLU A 217 -20.05 -15.86 32.92
CA GLU A 217 -19.22 -15.48 34.06
C GLU A 217 -20.04 -14.83 35.19
N LYS A 218 -21.05 -14.01 34.85
CA LYS A 218 -22.02 -13.48 35.82
C LYS A 218 -22.83 -14.60 36.48
N GLU A 219 -23.31 -15.57 35.70
CA GLU A 219 -24.03 -16.73 36.23
C GLU A 219 -23.15 -17.58 37.17
N ARG A 220 -21.89 -17.82 36.79
CA ARG A 220 -20.92 -18.53 37.63
C ARG A 220 -20.69 -17.82 38.96
N LYS A 221 -20.49 -16.50 38.95
CA LYS A 221 -20.32 -15.70 40.18
C LYS A 221 -21.56 -15.74 41.07
N LEU A 222 -22.75 -15.74 40.47
CA LEU A 222 -24.01 -15.84 41.21
C LEU A 222 -24.19 -17.22 41.85
N ILE A 223 -23.80 -18.30 41.16
CA ILE A 223 -23.78 -19.66 41.72
C ILE A 223 -22.74 -19.79 42.84
N GLU A 224 -21.55 -19.21 42.67
CA GLU A 224 -20.50 -19.23 43.68
C GLU A 224 -20.93 -18.47 44.95
N ASN A 225 -21.55 -17.31 44.81
CA ASN A 225 -22.10 -16.55 45.94
C ASN A 225 -23.25 -17.30 46.63
N LYS A 226 -24.12 -17.98 45.87
CA LYS A 226 -25.14 -18.86 46.46
C LYS A 226 -24.53 -20.04 47.22
N ARG A 227 -23.43 -20.62 46.72
CA ARG A 227 -22.72 -21.70 47.43
C ARG A 227 -22.06 -21.21 48.72
N LYS A 228 -21.42 -20.04 48.69
CA LYS A 228 -20.84 -19.41 49.90
C LYS A 228 -21.91 -19.09 50.94
N ASN A 229 -23.05 -18.53 50.53
CA ASN A 229 -24.17 -18.29 51.43
C ASN A 229 -24.83 -19.57 51.98
N VAL A 230 -24.67 -20.74 51.35
CA VAL A 230 -25.15 -22.02 51.89
C VAL A 230 -24.14 -22.59 52.90
N LEU A 231 -22.84 -22.46 52.62
CA LEU A 231 -21.77 -22.84 53.56
C LEU A 231 -21.80 -21.98 54.83
N ASP A 232 -22.07 -20.67 54.72
CA ASP A 232 -22.19 -19.76 55.87
C ASP A 232 -23.49 -19.98 56.69
N ASN A 233 -24.48 -20.72 56.17
CA ASN A 233 -25.72 -21.07 56.89
C ASN A 233 -25.65 -22.44 57.59
N ASP A 234 -24.61 -23.24 57.33
CA ASP A 234 -24.41 -24.55 57.94
C ASP A 234 -23.36 -24.53 59.09
N GLU A 235 -22.82 -23.36 59.45
CA GLU A 235 -21.85 -23.18 60.56
C GLU A 235 -22.44 -22.54 61.84
N ASP A 236 -23.75 -22.62 62.07
CA ASP A 236 -24.37 -22.27 63.36
C ASP A 236 -24.89 -23.53 64.09
N GLN A 237 -23.95 -24.35 64.61
CA GLN A 237 -24.07 -25.07 65.90
C GLN A 237 -22.83 -25.93 66.20
N ASN A 238 -21.86 -25.36 66.93
CA ASN A 238 -21.32 -25.82 68.22
C ASN A 238 -19.85 -25.42 68.44
N ASP A 239 -19.64 -24.72 69.56
CA ASP A 239 -18.39 -24.14 70.06
C ASP A 239 -17.26 -25.15 70.33
N LEU A 240 -15.99 -24.72 70.15
CA LEU A 240 -15.01 -24.45 71.24
C LEU A 240 -13.56 -24.25 70.73
N ASP A 241 -13.03 -23.05 71.02
CA ASP A 241 -11.65 -22.62 71.30
C ASP A 241 -10.42 -23.22 70.56
N SER A 242 -9.66 -22.37 69.85
CA SER A 242 -8.33 -21.89 70.30
C SER A 242 -7.60 -20.99 69.28
N ASN A 243 -6.96 -19.95 69.81
CA ASN A 243 -6.15 -18.89 69.19
C ASN A 243 -5.27 -19.24 67.98
N THR A 244 -5.19 -18.33 67.00
CA THR A 244 -3.93 -17.75 66.47
C THR A 244 -4.24 -16.54 65.56
N ASP A 245 -3.65 -15.39 65.90
CA ASP A 245 -3.60 -14.20 65.04
C ASP A 245 -2.96 -14.51 63.69
N ILE A 246 -3.47 -13.95 62.57
CA ILE A 246 -2.69 -13.40 61.43
C ILE A 246 -3.63 -12.57 60.50
N ILE A 247 -3.53 -11.25 60.65
CA ILE A 247 -3.51 -10.18 59.63
C ILE A 247 -4.66 -10.12 58.59
N LYS A 248 -5.59 -9.18 58.82
CA LYS A 248 -6.46 -8.60 57.79
C LYS A 248 -5.64 -7.74 56.81
N PHE A 249 -5.59 -8.13 55.55
CA PHE A 249 -5.33 -7.21 54.43
C PHE A 249 -6.48 -7.33 53.42
N LEU A 250 -7.43 -6.40 53.51
CA LEU A 250 -8.21 -5.99 52.34
C LEU A 250 -7.37 -4.96 51.56
N PRO A 251 -7.24 -5.07 50.23
CA PRO A 251 -7.06 -3.91 49.38
C PRO A 251 -8.44 -3.45 48.89
N ASP A 252 -8.75 -2.19 49.20
CA ASP A 252 -10.01 -1.53 48.93
C ASP A 252 -10.40 -1.56 47.44
N GLY A 253 -11.62 -2.01 47.16
CA GLY A 253 -12.20 -2.07 45.81
C GLY A 253 -12.54 -0.70 45.20
N GLU A 254 -12.14 0.40 45.83
CA GLU A 254 -12.39 1.76 45.37
C GLU A 254 -11.29 2.26 44.41
N ASP A 255 -10.03 1.85 44.61
CA ASP A 255 -8.90 2.28 43.77
C ASP A 255 -8.97 1.72 42.34
N ILE A 256 -9.62 0.57 42.16
CA ILE A 256 -9.81 -0.06 40.85
C ILE A 256 -10.91 0.68 40.07
N LYS A 257 -11.95 1.19 40.74
CA LYS A 257 -13.04 1.93 40.10
C LYS A 257 -12.61 3.33 39.69
N THR A 258 -11.81 4.01 40.50
CA THR A 258 -11.24 5.32 40.15
C THR A 258 -10.23 5.21 39.00
N SER A 259 -9.47 4.11 38.93
CA SER A 259 -8.56 3.81 37.82
C SER A 259 -9.28 3.50 36.50
N LEU A 260 -10.46 2.87 36.57
CA LEU A 260 -11.31 2.58 35.39
C LEU A 260 -11.95 3.84 34.80
N ASN A 261 -12.28 4.83 35.63
CA ASN A 261 -12.87 6.10 35.18
C ASN A 261 -11.85 7.06 34.52
N ASN A 262 -10.55 6.79 34.64
CA ASN A 262 -9.48 7.60 34.04
C ASN A 262 -9.01 7.10 32.67
N LEU A 263 -9.61 6.04 32.13
CA LEU A 263 -9.36 5.64 30.75
C LEU A 263 -10.09 6.60 29.81
N PRO A 264 -9.42 7.17 28.79
CA PRO A 264 -10.09 8.01 27.82
C PRO A 264 -11.20 7.20 27.16
N GLU A 265 -12.43 7.70 27.25
CA GLU A 265 -13.59 7.18 26.55
C GLU A 265 -13.29 7.17 25.05
N ILE A 266 -12.68 6.09 24.56
CA ILE A 266 -12.81 5.71 23.16
C ILE A 266 -14.26 5.33 23.05
N ASP A 267 -15.07 6.21 22.46
CA ASP A 267 -16.45 5.95 22.07
C ASP A 267 -16.59 4.58 21.42
N VAL A 268 -16.86 3.56 22.23
CA VAL A 268 -17.03 2.16 21.82
C VAL A 268 -18.35 2.01 21.04
N ASN A 269 -19.20 3.05 21.06
CA ASN A 269 -20.43 3.15 20.27
C ASN A 269 -20.20 3.43 18.77
N VAL A 270 -18.96 3.59 18.29
CA VAL A 270 -18.70 3.82 16.85
C VAL A 270 -18.72 2.53 16.01
N LEU A 271 -18.67 1.34 16.63
CA LEU A 271 -18.57 0.06 15.91
C LEU A 271 -19.62 -0.96 16.37
N GLY A 272 -20.89 -0.72 16.04
CA GLY A 272 -21.97 -1.66 16.33
C GLY A 272 -21.86 -3.03 15.62
N ASN A 273 -22.59 -3.99 16.20
CA ASN A 273 -22.90 -5.38 15.81
C ASN A 273 -23.03 -5.70 14.31
N PRO A 274 -22.69 -6.90 13.82
CA PRO A 274 -22.96 -7.34 12.43
C PRO A 274 -24.45 -7.64 12.09
N GLU A 275 -25.35 -7.66 13.08
CA GLU A 275 -26.82 -7.75 12.88
C GLU A 275 -27.56 -6.43 13.14
N ASN A 276 -27.00 -5.52 13.95
CA ASN A 276 -27.58 -4.21 14.27
C ASN A 276 -26.79 -3.01 13.69
N ASN A 277 -25.68 -3.25 13.00
CA ASN A 277 -24.97 -2.26 12.21
C ASN A 277 -25.15 -2.60 10.74
N PRO A 278 -26.27 -2.15 10.15
CA PRO A 278 -26.53 -2.35 8.74
C PRO A 278 -25.39 -1.76 7.87
N ALA A 279 -24.52 -0.88 8.39
CA ALA A 279 -23.45 -0.22 7.61
C ALA A 279 -22.35 -1.17 7.07
N LEU A 280 -22.16 -2.37 7.66
CA LEU A 280 -21.02 -3.24 7.32
C LEU A 280 -21.35 -4.46 6.45
N LYS A 281 -22.59 -4.96 6.47
CA LYS A 281 -22.95 -6.21 5.79
C LYS A 281 -23.96 -6.01 4.67
N GLU A 282 -25.01 -5.23 4.93
CA GLU A 282 -26.12 -5.07 3.99
C GLU A 282 -26.19 -3.67 3.39
N ILE A 283 -25.88 -2.57 4.09
CA ILE A 283 -25.97 -1.23 3.51
C ILE A 283 -24.98 -1.05 2.36
N ILE A 284 -23.74 -1.56 2.43
CA ILE A 284 -22.82 -1.40 1.30
C ILE A 284 -23.30 -2.23 0.10
N TYR A 285 -23.74 -3.48 0.32
CA TYR A 285 -24.19 -4.36 -0.75
C TYR A 285 -25.54 -3.90 -1.34
N VAL A 286 -26.52 -3.63 -0.49
CA VAL A 286 -27.87 -3.12 -0.82
C VAL A 286 -27.81 -1.69 -1.35
N ASN A 287 -26.99 -0.76 -0.83
CA ASN A 287 -26.85 0.57 -1.46
C ASN A 287 -26.08 0.47 -2.78
N ILE A 288 -25.07 -0.39 -2.92
CA ILE A 288 -24.41 -0.54 -4.22
C ILE A 288 -25.41 -1.13 -5.24
N LEU A 289 -26.19 -2.14 -4.86
CA LEU A 289 -27.19 -2.77 -5.72
C LEU A 289 -28.47 -1.94 -5.93
N SER A 290 -28.82 -1.02 -5.03
CA SER A 290 -29.97 -0.12 -5.22
C SER A 290 -29.61 1.12 -6.04
N ILE A 291 -28.32 1.42 -6.19
CA ILE A 291 -27.80 2.52 -7.02
C ILE A 291 -27.47 2.06 -8.46
N ILE A 292 -27.21 0.76 -8.68
CA ILE A 292 -27.06 0.14 -10.01
C ILE A 292 -28.45 -0.07 -10.63
#